data_AF-A0A7Y0SC24-F1
#
_entry.id   AF-A0A7Y0SC24-F1
#
_cell.length_a   1.000
_cell.length_b   1.000
_cell.length_c   1.000
_cell.angle_alpha   90.00
_cell.angle_beta   90.00
_cell.angle_gamma   90.00
#
_symmetry.space_group_name_H-M   'P 1'
#
loop_
_entity.id
_entity.type
_entity.pdbx_description
1 polymer ?
#
loop_
_entity_poly.entity_id
_entity_poly.type
_entity_poly.pdbx_seq_one_letter_code
_entity_poly.pdbx_strand_id
1 'polypeptide(L)'
;VGELGTNGLTDVSLAMFQMFDVLPFGSMLSIIAVVLVLVFFITSSDSGSLVIDSITAGGKVDAPVLQRVFWAFMEGAIAVALLWIGGSEAVQALQAGA
;
A
#
# COMPACT_ATOMS: atom_id res chain seq x y z
N VAL A 1 15.22 -1.05 28.71
CA VAL A 1 14.95 -0.85 27.27
C VAL A 1 14.37 -2.18 26.76
N GLY A 2 13.19 -2.20 26.16
CA GLY A 2 12.59 -3.46 25.65
C GLY A 2 13.38 -4.03 24.48
N GLU A 3 13.07 -5.26 24.06
CA GLU A 3 13.80 -6.01 23.01
C GLU A 3 13.97 -5.22 21.70
N LEU A 4 12.97 -4.41 21.33
CA LEU A 4 12.99 -3.54 20.15
C LEU A 4 13.95 -2.34 20.29
N GLY A 5 14.10 -1.81 21.51
CA GLY A 5 15.01 -0.71 21.76
C GLY A 5 16.47 -1.16 21.96
N THR A 6 16.71 -2.46 22.15
CA THR A 6 18.06 -3.05 22.18
C THR A 6 18.53 -3.53 20.81
N ASN A 7 17.64 -4.13 20.01
CA ASN A 7 17.98 -4.65 18.68
C ASN A 7 17.77 -3.63 17.55
N GLY A 8 16.99 -2.57 17.80
CA GLY A 8 16.63 -1.57 16.79
C GLY A 8 15.62 -2.09 15.77
N LEU A 9 15.10 -1.17 14.94
CA LEU A 9 14.26 -1.50 13.79
C LEU A 9 15.17 -1.74 12.58
N THR A 10 14.93 -2.81 11.83
CA THR A 10 15.75 -3.11 10.63
C THR A 10 15.24 -2.40 9.39
N ASP A 11 13.91 -2.23 9.28
CA ASP A 11 13.26 -1.58 8.15
C ASP A 11 11.96 -0.92 8.61
N VAL A 12 11.71 0.31 8.16
CA VAL A 12 10.49 1.06 8.50
C VAL A 12 9.24 0.31 8.03
N SER A 13 9.32 -0.36 6.88
CA SER A 13 8.21 -1.15 6.34
C SER A 13 7.85 -2.37 7.20
N LEU A 14 8.82 -2.89 7.97
CA LEU A 14 8.65 -4.05 8.84
C LEU A 14 8.43 -3.67 10.30
N ALA A 15 8.52 -2.39 10.66
CA ALA A 15 8.52 -1.95 12.06
C ALA A 15 7.28 -2.43 12.86
N MET A 16 6.10 -2.40 12.24
CA MET A 16 4.87 -2.91 12.86
C MET A 16 4.92 -4.42 13.10
N PHE A 17 5.45 -5.19 12.14
CA PHE A 17 5.57 -6.64 12.27
C PHE A 17 6.63 -7.03 13.30
N GLN A 18 7.76 -6.31 13.35
CA GLN A 18 8.76 -6.47 14.40
C GLN A 18 8.21 -6.16 15.78
N MET A 19 7.33 -5.16 15.89
CA MET A 19 6.62 -4.90 17.14
C MET A 19 5.67 -6.05 17.53
N PHE A 20 5.04 -6.72 16.56
CA PHE A 20 4.21 -7.89 16.87
C PHE A 20 5.03 -9.09 17.35
N ASP A 21 6.25 -9.28 16.86
CA ASP A 21 7.11 -10.41 17.26
C ASP A 21 7.43 -10.43 18.77
N VAL A 22 7.45 -9.26 19.42
CA VAL A 22 7.69 -9.15 20.88
C VAL A 22 6.40 -9.23 21.72
N LEU A 23 5.24 -9.41 21.08
CA LEU A 23 3.94 -9.56 21.75
C LEU A 23 3.50 -11.02 21.78
N PRO A 24 2.75 -11.45 22.82
CA PRO A 24 2.07 -12.74 22.78
C PRO A 24 1.11 -12.76 21.57
N PHE A 25 1.13 -13.87 20.82
CA PHE A 25 0.36 -14.05 19.57
C PHE A 25 0.80 -13.19 18.36
N GLY A 26 2.05 -12.71 18.33
CA GLY A 26 2.60 -11.91 17.22
C GLY A 26 2.34 -12.43 15.80
N SER A 27 2.47 -13.75 15.60
CA SER A 27 2.21 -14.36 14.29
C SER A 27 0.74 -14.24 13.85
N MET A 28 -0.21 -14.34 14.78
CA MET A 28 -1.64 -14.17 14.48
C MET A 28 -1.96 -12.70 14.16
N LEU A 29 -1.40 -11.76 14.92
CA LEU A 29 -1.54 -10.33 14.67
C LEU A 29 -0.96 -9.95 13.29
N SER A 30 0.18 -10.53 12.92
CA SER A 30 0.80 -10.33 11.61
C SER A 30 -0.10 -10.78 10.48
N ILE A 31 -0.72 -11.96 10.59
CA ILE A 31 -1.68 -12.46 9.58
C ILE A 31 -2.86 -11.51 9.44
N ILE A 32 -3.46 -11.07 10.55
CA ILE A 32 -4.59 -10.14 10.55
C ILE A 32 -4.17 -8.82 9.89
N ALA A 33 -3.00 -8.31 10.23
CA ALA A 33 -2.49 -7.06 9.67
C ALA A 33 -2.28 -7.16 8.14
N VAL A 34 -1.74 -8.27 7.63
CA VAL A 34 -1.61 -8.49 6.17
C VAL A 34 -2.98 -8.47 5.49
N VAL A 35 -3.98 -9.14 6.07
CA VAL A 35 -5.35 -9.13 5.53
C VAL A 35 -5.94 -7.73 5.53
N LEU A 36 -5.76 -6.96 6.61
CA LEU A 36 -6.24 -5.58 6.68
C LEU A 36 -5.55 -4.68 5.64
N VAL A 37 -4.23 -4.79 5.48
CA VAL A 37 -3.48 -4.06 4.46
C VAL A 37 -4.03 -4.36 3.07
N LEU A 38 -4.30 -5.63 2.76
CA LEU A 38 -4.90 -6.03 1.48
C LEU A 38 -6.29 -5.41 1.27
N VAL A 39 -7.17 -5.46 2.28
CA VAL A 39 -8.53 -4.89 2.17
C VAL A 39 -8.49 -3.38 1.97
N PHE A 40 -7.66 -2.67 2.74
CA PHE A 40 -7.49 -1.23 2.58
C PHE A 40 -6.91 -0.88 1.22
N PHE A 41 -5.92 -1.64 0.75
CA PHE A 41 -5.31 -1.43 -0.57
C PHE A 41 -6.34 -1.60 -1.69
N ILE A 42 -7.10 -2.71 -1.70
CA ILE A 42 -8.11 -2.98 -2.72
C ILE A 42 -9.20 -1.91 -2.71
N THR A 43 -9.72 -1.57 -1.53
CA THR A 43 -10.81 -0.58 -1.39
C THR A 43 -10.35 0.82 -1.79
N SER A 44 -9.12 1.19 -1.43
CA SER A 44 -8.52 2.48 -1.80
C SER A 44 -8.27 2.57 -3.31
N SER A 45 -7.80 1.48 -3.95
CA SER A 45 -7.60 1.45 -5.40
C SER A 45 -8.93 1.50 -6.16
N ASP A 46 -9.97 0.83 -5.66
CA ASP A 46 -11.31 0.88 -6.25
C ASP A 46 -11.90 2.31 -6.21
N SER A 47 -11.69 3.02 -5.11
CA SER A 47 -12.11 4.42 -4.93
C SER A 47 -11.26 5.40 -5.76
N GLY A 48 -9.94 5.17 -5.81
CA GLY A 48 -8.99 6.00 -6.56
C GLY A 48 -9.24 5.94 -8.06
N SER A 49 -9.34 4.73 -8.60
CA SER A 49 -9.65 4.51 -10.02
C SER A 49 -10.99 5.15 -10.43
N LEU A 50 -12.01 5.11 -9.56
CA LEU A 50 -13.29 5.79 -9.80
C LEU A 50 -13.14 7.31 -9.88
N VAL A 51 -12.34 7.92 -9.00
CA VAL A 51 -12.08 9.36 -9.03
C VAL A 51 -11.39 9.76 -10.33
N ILE A 52 -10.33 9.04 -10.72
CA ILE A 52 -9.62 9.31 -11.99
C ILE A 52 -10.55 9.13 -13.19
N ASP A 53 -11.35 8.08 -13.18
CA ASP A 53 -12.32 7.78 -14.23
C ASP A 53 -13.36 8.90 -14.37
N SER A 54 -13.89 9.38 -13.23
CA SER A 54 -14.86 10.49 -13.22
C SER A 54 -14.27 11.80 -13.73
N ILE A 55 -13.01 12.12 -13.41
CA ILE A 55 -12.33 13.33 -13.90
C ILE A 55 -12.11 13.22 -15.42
N THR A 56 -11.69 12.05 -15.89
CA THR A 56 -11.36 11.81 -17.31
C THR A 56 -12.59 11.65 -18.20
N ALA A 57 -13.74 11.27 -17.63
CA ALA A 57 -15.04 11.23 -18.30
C ALA A 57 -15.80 12.59 -18.31
N GLY A 58 -15.17 13.67 -17.82
CA GLY A 58 -15.79 15.00 -17.77
C GLY A 58 -16.83 15.17 -16.65
N GLY A 59 -16.65 14.48 -15.53
CA GLY A 59 -17.51 14.55 -14.35
C GLY A 59 -18.69 13.57 -14.36
N LYS A 60 -18.78 12.67 -15.35
CA LYS A 60 -19.81 11.63 -15.40
C LYS A 60 -19.40 10.46 -14.52
N VAL A 61 -20.25 10.12 -13.56
CA VAL A 61 -20.04 9.02 -12.61
C VAL A 61 -20.27 7.65 -13.27
N ASP A 62 -21.14 7.60 -14.30
CA ASP A 62 -21.34 6.42 -15.16
C ASP A 62 -20.34 6.43 -16.33
N ALA A 63 -19.06 6.27 -16.01
CA ALA A 63 -18.02 6.02 -17.00
C ALA A 63 -17.98 4.52 -17.37
N PRO A 64 -17.58 4.14 -18.61
CA PRO A 64 -17.60 2.75 -19.04
C PRO A 64 -16.67 1.89 -18.17
N VAL A 65 -17.11 0.68 -17.78
CA VAL A 65 -16.32 -0.26 -16.95
C VAL A 65 -14.92 -0.52 -17.51
N LEU A 66 -14.74 -0.51 -18.84
CA LEU A 66 -13.43 -0.66 -19.48
C LEU A 66 -12.46 0.49 -19.15
N GLN A 67 -12.95 1.71 -19.00
CA GLN A 67 -12.15 2.89 -18.66
C GLN A 67 -11.65 2.80 -17.20
N ARG A 68 -12.52 2.35 -16.29
CA ARG A 68 -12.15 2.06 -14.90
C ARG A 68 -11.07 0.97 -14.79
N VAL A 69 -11.23 -0.14 -15.53
CA VAL A 69 -10.24 -1.23 -15.55
C VAL A 69 -8.90 -0.75 -16.10
N PHE A 70 -8.91 0.10 -17.14
CA PHE A 70 -7.70 0.72 -17.67
C PHE A 70 -6.96 1.53 -16.60
N TRP A 71 -7.66 2.37 -15.84
CA TRP A 71 -7.04 3.19 -14.78
C TRP A 71 -6.52 2.35 -13.61
N ALA A 72 -7.30 1.37 -13.14
CA ALA A 72 -6.85 0.46 -12.08
C ALA A 72 -5.57 -0.32 -12.50
N PHE A 73 -5.49 -0.76 -13.75
CA PHE A 73 -4.30 -1.43 -14.27
C PHE A 73 -3.10 -0.48 -14.41
N MET A 74 -3.33 0.74 -14.90
CA MET A 74 -2.27 1.76 -15.04
C MET A 74 -1.68 2.17 -13.69
N GLU A 75 -2.52 2.35 -12.65
CA GLU A 75 -2.06 2.61 -11.28
C GLU A 75 -1.14 1.48 -10.77
N GLY A 76 -1.58 0.22 -10.94
CA GLY A 76 -0.78 -0.94 -10.58
C GLY A 76 0.52 -1.06 -11.37
N ALA A 77 0.49 -0.78 -12.68
CA ALA A 77 1.67 -0.82 -13.54
C ALA A 77 2.70 0.24 -13.16
N ILE A 78 2.27 1.46 -12.83
CA ILE A 78 3.15 2.53 -12.35
C ILE A 78 3.76 2.15 -11.00
N ALA A 79 2.96 1.61 -10.07
CA ALA A 79 3.46 1.15 -8.78
C ALA A 79 4.54 0.07 -8.94
N VAL A 80 4.30 -0.94 -9.78
CA VAL A 80 5.30 -1.99 -10.09
C VAL A 80 6.55 -1.39 -10.74
N ALA A 81 6.39 -0.48 -11.71
CA ALA A 81 7.53 0.15 -12.37
C ALA A 81 8.39 0.97 -11.40
N LEU A 82 7.76 1.72 -10.48
CA LEU A 82 8.47 2.49 -9.45
C LEU A 82 9.23 1.59 -8.48
N LEU A 83 8.62 0.50 -8.03
CA LEU A 83 9.29 -0.46 -7.14
C LEU A 83 10.43 -1.20 -7.86
N TRP A 84 10.23 -1.58 -9.11
CA TRP A 84 11.23 -2.32 -9.89
C TRP A 84 12.43 -1.44 -10.27
N ILE A 85 12.19 -0.22 -10.74
CA ILE A 85 13.23 0.67 -11.26
C ILE A 85 13.87 1.49 -10.13
N GLY A 86 13.06 2.02 -9.22
CA GLY A 86 13.53 2.92 -8.17
C GLY A 86 14.01 2.22 -6.90
N GLY A 87 13.75 0.92 -6.72
CA GLY A 87 14.29 0.13 -5.62
C GLY A 87 14.13 0.80 -4.24
N SER A 88 15.22 0.90 -3.49
CA SER A 88 15.23 1.54 -2.16
C SER A 88 14.96 3.05 -2.19
N GLU A 89 15.34 3.75 -3.25
CA GLU A 89 15.11 5.19 -3.39
C GLU A 89 13.64 5.50 -3.61
N ALA A 90 12.93 4.69 -4.41
CA ALA A 90 11.47 4.82 -4.57
C ALA A 90 10.74 4.61 -3.25
N VAL A 91 11.15 3.61 -2.46
CA VAL A 91 10.57 3.35 -1.13
C VAL A 91 10.83 4.53 -0.18
N GLN A 92 12.04 5.09 -0.17
CA GLN A 92 12.35 6.28 0.64
C GLN A 92 11.57 7.52 0.18
N ALA A 93 11.41 7.73 -1.13
CA ALA A 93 10.63 8.84 -1.67
C ALA A 93 9.14 8.74 -1.29
N LEU A 94 8.57 7.53 -1.33
CA LEU A 94 7.22 7.25 -0.84
C LEU A 94 7.07 7.58 0.66
N GLN A 95 8.06 7.19 1.47
CA GLN A 95 8.07 7.47 2.90
C GLN A 95 8.23 8.96 3.23
N ALA A 96 8.93 9.73 2.40
CA ALA A 96 9.08 11.17 2.59
C ALA A 96 7.79 11.97 2.31
N GLY A 97 6.85 11.38 1.56
CA GLY A 97 5.54 11.96 1.28
C GLY A 97 4.44 11.58 2.29
N ALA A 98 4.72 10.66 3.21
CA ALA A 98 3.83 10.25 4.30
C ALA A 98 4.15 11.02 5.59
#